data_AF-A0A6G1SLM8-F1
#
_entry.id   AF-A0A6G1SLM8-F1
#
_cell.length_a   1.000
_cell.length_b   1.000
_cell.length_c   1.000
_cell.angle_alpha   90.00
_cell.angle_beta   90.00
_cell.angle_gamma   90.00
#
_symmetry.space_group_name_H-M   'P 1'
#
loop_
_entity.id
_entity.type
_entity.pdbx_description
1 polymer ?
#
loop_
_entity_poly.entity_id
_entity_poly.type
_entity_poly.pdbx_seq_one_letter_code
_entity_poly.pdbx_strand_id
1 'polypeptide(L)'
;MVIGVPSSTLLCFDCNAAIEQIVSLHKDASCNKGSVVLTSLNGRFLDRTDFSESSTRIIVTIGILFPPKQKNLIRAKVEYNDAESRREHHHHNKVNGMDWLKIQAKRKLCQAADKCIHHKDVWGAIIMIDSRFDNSWRNILPRWMNELIETETNIRNFVKELQTFIEKHNSQTSRSTE
;
A
#
# COMPACT_ATOMS: atom_id res chain seq x y z
N MET A 1 -6.05 -20.62 -10.22
CA MET A 1 -5.96 -19.70 -11.37
C MET A 1 -4.78 -18.78 -11.12
N VAL A 2 -3.61 -19.09 -11.70
CA VAL A 2 -2.41 -18.24 -11.59
C VAL A 2 -2.48 -17.28 -12.78
N ILE A 3 -2.86 -16.03 -12.51
CA ILE A 3 -2.82 -14.98 -13.53
C ILE A 3 -1.35 -14.57 -13.64
N GLY A 4 -0.69 -14.97 -14.73
CA GLY A 4 0.66 -14.55 -15.03
C GLY A 4 0.68 -13.05 -15.32
N VAL A 5 1.22 -12.27 -14.40
CA VAL A 5 1.60 -10.88 -14.62
C VAL A 5 3.11 -10.84 -14.90
N PRO A 6 3.59 -10.06 -15.87
CA PRO A 6 5.00 -10.02 -16.27
C PRO A 6 5.94 -9.43 -15.19
N SER A 7 5.40 -9.01 -14.04
CA SER A 7 6.15 -8.55 -12.87
C SER A 7 5.35 -8.83 -11.61
N SER A 8 6.01 -9.04 -10.46
CA SER A 8 5.29 -9.48 -9.26
C SER A 8 4.36 -8.38 -8.72
N THR A 9 3.15 -8.77 -8.37
CA THR A 9 2.10 -7.90 -7.80
C THR A 9 1.91 -8.26 -6.34
N LEU A 10 2.07 -7.29 -5.45
CA LEU A 10 1.74 -7.44 -4.04
C LEU A 10 0.33 -6.90 -3.79
N LEU A 11 -0.54 -7.73 -3.23
CA LEU A 11 -1.92 -7.41 -2.95
C LEU A 11 -2.18 -7.54 -1.44
N CYS A 12 -2.50 -6.41 -0.83
CA CYS A 12 -2.68 -6.24 0.62
C CYS A 12 -4.17 -6.23 0.99
N PHE A 13 -4.57 -7.08 1.93
CA PHE A 13 -5.93 -7.18 2.47
C PHE A 13 -5.96 -7.14 4.00
N ASP A 14 -7.12 -6.92 4.59
CA ASP A 14 -7.30 -6.89 6.06
C ASP A 14 -7.68 -8.26 6.67
N CYS A 15 -7.24 -9.37 6.07
CA CYS A 15 -7.59 -10.72 6.55
C CYS A 15 -6.34 -11.54 6.89
N ASN A 16 -6.28 -12.07 8.11
CA ASN A 16 -5.09 -12.67 8.70
C ASN A 16 -5.20 -14.20 8.73
N ALA A 17 -4.76 -14.86 7.66
CA ALA A 17 -4.45 -16.29 7.64
C ALA A 17 -3.48 -16.59 6.48
N ALA A 18 -2.43 -17.36 6.73
CA ALA A 18 -1.50 -17.94 5.74
C ALA A 18 -0.36 -17.09 5.14
N ILE A 19 0.20 -16.12 5.88
CA ILE A 19 1.31 -15.28 5.36
C ILE A 19 2.60 -16.07 5.08
N GLU A 20 2.99 -17.01 5.94
CA GLU A 20 4.28 -17.72 5.83
C GLU A 20 4.31 -18.68 4.63
N GLN A 21 3.20 -19.36 4.33
CA GLN A 21 3.08 -20.25 3.17
C GLN A 21 3.11 -19.50 1.83
N ILE A 22 2.67 -18.25 1.82
CA ILE A 22 2.64 -17.43 0.60
C ILE A 22 4.06 -16.97 0.23
N VAL A 23 4.95 -16.76 1.22
CA VAL A 23 6.36 -16.39 0.98
C VAL A 23 7.14 -17.52 0.31
N SER A 24 6.94 -18.77 0.73
CA SER A 24 7.61 -19.92 0.09
C SER A 24 7.13 -20.10 -1.34
N LEU A 25 5.81 -20.00 -1.58
CA LEU A 25 5.23 -20.08 -2.92
C LEU A 25 5.74 -18.97 -3.87
N HIS A 26 5.99 -17.76 -3.34
CA HIS A 26 6.54 -16.65 -4.14
C HIS A 26 7.98 -16.92 -4.61
N LYS A 27 8.83 -17.49 -3.75
CA LYS A 27 10.21 -17.82 -4.11
C LYS A 27 10.27 -18.89 -5.20
N ASP A 28 9.38 -19.88 -5.13
CA ASP A 28 9.29 -20.95 -6.14
C ASP A 28 8.70 -20.45 -7.48
N ALA A 29 7.74 -19.51 -7.42
CA ALA A 29 7.08 -18.96 -8.60
C ALA A 29 7.88 -17.87 -9.35
N SER A 30 8.92 -17.29 -8.74
CA SER A 30 9.70 -16.19 -9.34
C SER A 30 10.59 -16.62 -10.52
N CYS A 31 10.50 -17.88 -10.98
CA CYS A 31 11.11 -18.32 -12.23
C CYS A 31 10.24 -17.91 -13.45
N ASN A 32 10.58 -16.77 -14.07
CA ASN A 32 10.10 -16.28 -15.39
C ASN A 32 8.59 -16.00 -15.58
N LYS A 33 7.72 -16.27 -14.61
CA LYS A 33 6.28 -16.00 -14.70
C LYS A 33 5.87 -15.28 -13.42
N GLY A 34 5.83 -13.94 -13.46
CA GLY A 34 5.64 -13.10 -12.27
C GLY A 34 4.48 -13.55 -11.38
N SER A 35 4.58 -13.21 -10.09
CA SER A 35 3.77 -13.82 -9.05
C SER A 35 2.85 -12.81 -8.36
N VAL A 36 1.76 -13.30 -7.77
CA VAL A 36 0.88 -12.48 -6.93
C VAL A 36 1.06 -12.91 -5.48
N VAL A 37 1.36 -11.96 -4.61
CA VAL A 37 1.45 -12.20 -3.17
C VAL A 37 0.26 -11.57 -2.48
N LEU A 38 -0.48 -12.37 -1.71
CA LEU A 38 -1.59 -11.90 -0.88
C LEU A 38 -1.09 -11.80 0.55
N THR A 39 -1.16 -10.62 1.16
CA THR A 39 -0.75 -10.47 2.57
C THR A 39 -1.81 -9.76 3.38
N SER A 40 -1.92 -10.16 4.65
CA SER A 40 -2.62 -9.35 5.63
C SER A 40 -1.80 -8.10 5.97
N LEU A 41 -2.50 -7.02 6.26
CA LEU A 41 -1.91 -5.73 6.58
C LEU A 41 -1.18 -5.67 7.93
N ASN A 42 -1.59 -6.54 8.85
CA ASN A 42 -1.08 -6.61 10.22
C ASN A 42 -0.06 -7.74 10.40
N GLY A 43 0.33 -8.39 9.30
CA GLY A 43 1.36 -9.41 9.28
C GLY A 43 2.76 -8.83 9.39
N ARG A 44 3.70 -9.65 9.87
CA ARG A 44 5.14 -9.36 9.91
C ARG A 44 5.77 -9.13 8.52
N PHE A 45 4.99 -9.33 7.46
CA PHE A 45 5.42 -9.34 6.07
C PHE A 45 5.83 -7.96 5.55
N LEU A 46 5.05 -6.91 5.84
CA LEU A 46 5.36 -5.53 5.44
C LEU A 46 6.65 -5.02 6.11
N ASP A 47 6.94 -5.50 7.33
CA ASP A 47 8.05 -5.00 8.14
C ASP A 47 9.37 -5.77 7.95
N ARG A 48 9.35 -7.06 7.54
CA ARG A 48 10.54 -7.94 7.60
C ARG A 48 10.91 -8.69 6.32
N THR A 49 10.12 -8.59 5.26
CA THR A 49 10.43 -9.31 4.03
C THR A 49 11.24 -8.39 3.13
N ASP A 50 12.54 -8.68 3.03
CA ASP A 50 13.39 -8.23 1.93
C ASP A 50 12.96 -9.02 0.69
N PHE A 51 11.93 -8.51 0.00
CA PHE A 51 11.85 -8.76 -1.42
C PHE A 51 13.10 -8.15 -2.01
N SER A 52 13.91 -8.95 -2.71
CA SER A 52 15.00 -8.40 -3.51
C SER A 52 14.42 -7.26 -4.33
N GLU A 53 15.03 -6.09 -4.22
CA GLU A 53 14.59 -4.75 -4.63
C GLU A 53 14.02 -4.65 -6.07
N SER A 54 14.16 -5.70 -6.88
CA SER A 54 13.73 -5.81 -8.28
C SER A 54 12.35 -6.46 -8.54
N SER A 55 11.67 -7.07 -7.55
CA SER A 55 10.58 -8.01 -7.89
C SER A 55 9.15 -7.45 -7.89
N THR A 56 8.83 -6.40 -7.13
CA THR A 56 7.44 -5.90 -6.97
C THR A 56 7.22 -4.60 -7.73
N ARG A 57 6.33 -4.61 -8.72
CA ARG A 57 6.00 -3.42 -9.54
C ARG A 57 4.66 -2.80 -9.19
N ILE A 58 3.74 -3.61 -8.70
CA ILE A 58 2.37 -3.18 -8.44
C ILE A 58 2.00 -3.54 -7.01
N ILE A 59 1.46 -2.56 -6.30
CA ILE A 59 0.87 -2.73 -4.98
C ILE A 59 -0.60 -2.43 -5.08
N VAL A 60 -1.43 -3.36 -4.61
CA VAL A 60 -2.87 -3.19 -4.56
C VAL A 60 -3.30 -3.21 -3.10
N THR A 61 -4.04 -2.18 -2.69
CA THR A 61 -4.66 -2.11 -1.37
C THR A 61 -6.16 -2.14 -1.53
N ILE A 62 -6.82 -3.05 -0.81
CA ILE A 62 -8.28 -3.10 -0.77
C ILE A 62 -8.74 -2.52 0.56
N GLY A 63 -9.41 -1.38 0.48
CA GLY A 63 -9.79 -0.61 1.65
C GLY A 63 -8.64 0.22 2.22
N ILE A 64 -8.97 1.01 3.25
CA ILE A 64 -7.97 1.75 4.02
C ILE A 64 -7.33 0.87 5.07
N LEU A 65 -6.01 1.07 5.18
CA LEU A 65 -5.08 0.31 5.95
C LEU A 65 -5.11 0.59 7.47
N PHE A 66 -6.28 0.56 8.11
CA PHE A 66 -6.41 0.87 9.53
C PHE A 66 -5.80 -0.20 10.45
N PRO A 67 -5.26 0.22 11.61
CA PRO A 67 -4.83 -0.73 12.63
C PRO A 67 -6.07 -1.39 13.29
N PRO A 68 -5.96 -2.65 13.76
CA PRO A 68 -7.10 -3.44 14.20
C PRO A 68 -7.68 -2.90 15.50
N LYS A 69 -8.92 -2.38 15.42
CA LYS A 69 -9.59 -1.70 16.54
C LYS A 69 -9.85 -2.61 17.75
N GLN A 70 -9.89 -3.94 17.55
CA GLN A 70 -10.15 -4.92 18.60
C GLN A 70 -8.97 -5.11 19.57
N LYS A 71 -7.78 -4.57 19.28
CA LYS A 71 -6.65 -4.67 20.22
C LYS A 71 -6.79 -3.64 21.34
N ASN A 72 -6.74 -4.11 22.58
CA ASN A 72 -6.85 -3.28 23.79
C ASN A 72 -5.89 -2.07 23.78
N LEU A 73 -4.66 -2.25 23.32
CA LEU A 73 -3.67 -1.16 23.22
C LEU A 73 -4.05 -0.08 22.21
N ILE A 74 -4.64 -0.47 21.07
CA ILE A 74 -5.08 0.49 20.05
C ILE A 74 -6.26 1.29 20.61
N ARG A 75 -7.22 0.61 21.25
CA ARG A 75 -8.37 1.28 21.88
C ARG A 75 -7.93 2.26 22.96
N ALA A 76 -7.08 1.83 23.89
CA ALA A 76 -6.52 2.68 24.94
C ALA A 76 -5.76 3.89 24.38
N LYS A 77 -5.02 3.72 23.27
CA LYS A 77 -4.30 4.81 22.62
C LYS A 77 -5.24 5.84 21.97
N VAL A 78 -6.32 5.37 21.35
CA VAL A 78 -7.36 6.23 20.78
C VAL A 78 -8.03 7.04 21.90
N GLU A 79 -8.47 6.38 22.96
CA GLU A 79 -9.10 7.01 24.13
C GLU A 79 -8.17 8.05 24.78
N TYR A 80 -6.90 7.71 24.96
CA TYR A 80 -5.89 8.64 25.49
C TYR A 80 -5.74 9.87 24.60
N ASN A 81 -5.55 9.69 23.28
CA ASN A 81 -5.37 10.81 22.35
C ASN A 81 -6.61 11.71 22.29
N ASP A 82 -7.81 11.12 22.36
CA ASP A 82 -9.07 11.87 22.42
C ASP A 82 -9.15 12.69 23.71
N ALA A 83 -8.82 12.11 24.86
CA ALA A 83 -8.79 12.83 26.14
C ALA A 83 -7.76 13.97 26.12
N GLU A 84 -6.57 13.72 25.58
CA GLU A 84 -5.50 14.72 25.48
C GLU A 84 -5.85 15.87 24.53
N SER A 85 -6.52 15.60 23.41
CA SER A 85 -6.93 16.62 22.43
C SER A 85 -7.95 17.63 22.97
N ARG A 86 -8.70 17.26 24.02
CA ARG A 86 -9.71 18.11 24.67
C ARG A 86 -9.16 19.00 25.78
N ARG A 87 -7.90 18.82 26.20
CA ARG A 87 -7.31 19.60 27.31
C ARG A 87 -6.87 20.98 26.83
N GLU A 88 -7.42 22.03 27.46
CA GLU A 88 -7.30 23.43 27.04
C GLU A 88 -5.87 24.00 27.00
N HIS A 89 -4.98 23.51 27.86
CA HIS A 89 -3.66 24.12 28.06
C HIS A 89 -2.59 23.70 27.03
N HIS A 90 -2.90 22.85 26.04
CA HIS A 90 -1.89 22.28 25.13
C HIS A 90 -2.38 22.08 23.68
N HIS A 91 -3.17 23.01 23.14
CA HIS A 91 -3.83 22.85 21.84
C HIS A 91 -2.91 22.82 20.61
N HIS A 92 -1.66 23.25 20.71
CA HIS A 92 -0.86 23.47 19.50
C HIS A 92 -0.23 22.22 18.85
N ASN A 93 -0.35 21.01 19.43
CA ASN A 93 0.36 19.84 18.87
C ASN A 93 -0.26 18.46 19.12
N LYS A 94 -1.54 18.36 19.50
CA LYS A 94 -2.16 17.08 19.86
C LYS A 94 -3.07 16.56 18.76
N VAL A 95 -2.86 15.30 18.38
CA VAL A 95 -3.65 14.59 17.37
C VAL A 95 -4.75 13.80 18.10
N ASN A 96 -6.02 13.96 17.68
CA ASN A 96 -7.12 13.15 18.22
C ASN A 96 -6.97 11.66 17.82
N GLY A 97 -7.79 10.80 18.41
CA GLY A 97 -7.74 9.37 18.17
C GLY A 97 -7.95 8.98 16.71
N MET A 98 -8.90 9.61 16.02
CA MET A 98 -9.20 9.32 14.61
C MET A 98 -8.08 9.74 13.67
N ASP A 99 -7.49 10.91 13.87
CA ASP A 99 -6.37 11.40 13.07
C ASP A 99 -5.12 10.58 13.34
N TRP A 100 -4.93 10.08 14.57
CA TRP A 100 -3.88 9.12 14.86
C TRP A 100 -4.06 7.81 14.10
N LEU A 101 -5.29 7.27 14.01
CA LEU A 101 -5.60 6.08 13.20
C LEU A 101 -5.32 6.31 11.71
N LYS A 102 -5.70 7.47 11.19
CA LYS A 102 -5.40 7.89 9.80
C LYS A 102 -3.90 7.95 9.54
N ILE A 103 -3.12 8.52 10.48
CA ILE A 103 -1.66 8.55 10.39
C ILE A 103 -1.07 7.13 10.37
N GLN A 104 -1.59 6.20 11.18
CA GLN A 104 -1.12 4.81 11.14
C GLN A 104 -1.39 4.15 9.78
N ALA A 105 -2.58 4.34 9.22
CA ALA A 105 -2.92 3.81 7.90
C ALA A 105 -2.07 4.43 6.78
N LYS A 106 -1.84 5.75 6.82
CA LYS A 106 -0.90 6.44 5.92
C LYS A 106 0.48 5.82 5.99
N ARG A 107 1.02 5.60 7.19
CA ARG A 107 2.35 4.99 7.38
C ARG A 107 2.40 3.61 6.76
N LYS A 108 1.37 2.78 6.96
CA LYS A 108 1.30 1.44 6.36
C LYS A 108 1.24 1.49 4.83
N LEU A 109 0.51 2.45 4.26
CA LEU A 109 0.50 2.66 2.81
C LEU A 109 1.88 3.09 2.28
N CYS A 110 2.56 4.00 2.98
CA CYS A 110 3.92 4.43 2.59
C CYS A 110 4.92 3.28 2.69
N GLN A 111 4.88 2.49 3.77
CA GLN A 111 5.70 1.29 3.91
C GLN A 111 5.45 0.28 2.80
N ALA A 112 4.20 0.14 2.35
CA ALA A 112 3.89 -0.67 1.19
C ALA A 112 4.52 -0.04 -0.06
N ALA A 113 4.25 1.24 -0.34
CA ALA A 113 4.80 1.98 -1.50
C ALA A 113 6.33 1.83 -1.63
N ASP A 114 7.07 1.88 -0.53
CA ASP A 114 8.52 1.71 -0.49
C ASP A 114 8.98 0.33 -1.04
N LYS A 115 8.08 -0.66 -1.13
CA LYS A 115 8.36 -1.97 -1.72
C LYS A 115 8.31 -1.99 -3.25
N CYS A 116 7.66 -1.02 -3.89
CA CYS A 116 7.62 -0.92 -5.37
C CYS A 116 8.30 0.34 -5.91
N ILE A 117 8.40 1.42 -5.13
CA ILE A 117 9.03 2.70 -5.51
C ILE A 117 10.08 3.05 -4.46
N HIS A 118 11.35 2.79 -4.77
CA HIS A 118 12.46 2.93 -3.81
C HIS A 118 13.70 3.61 -4.44
N HIS A 119 13.73 3.79 -5.76
CA HIS A 119 14.78 4.50 -6.47
C HIS A 119 14.18 5.30 -7.64
N LYS A 120 14.85 6.39 -8.04
CA LYS A 120 14.38 7.33 -9.08
C LYS A 120 14.17 6.69 -10.47
N ASP A 121 14.89 5.61 -10.75
CA ASP A 121 14.89 4.92 -12.04
C ASP A 121 13.92 3.72 -12.07
N VAL A 122 13.19 3.51 -10.97
CA VAL A 122 12.25 2.39 -10.81
C VAL A 122 10.84 2.95 -10.89
N TRP A 123 10.06 2.44 -11.84
CA TRP A 123 8.62 2.69 -11.87
C TRP A 123 7.87 1.65 -11.03
N GLY A 124 6.75 2.09 -10.46
CA GLY A 124 5.79 1.23 -9.77
C GLY A 124 4.38 1.84 -9.82
N ALA A 125 3.36 1.00 -9.62
CA ALA A 125 1.97 1.42 -9.51
C ALA A 125 1.41 1.09 -8.12
N ILE A 126 0.69 2.04 -7.54
CA ILE A 126 -0.03 1.87 -6.26
C ILE A 126 -1.51 2.02 -6.55
N ILE A 127 -2.25 0.93 -6.40
CA ILE A 127 -3.68 0.85 -6.67
C ILE A 127 -4.40 0.84 -5.32
N MET A 128 -5.29 1.80 -5.13
CA MET A 128 -6.05 1.97 -3.89
C MET A 128 -7.54 1.80 -4.18
N ILE A 129 -8.12 0.70 -3.71
CA ILE A 129 -9.52 0.35 -3.95
C ILE A 129 -10.35 0.73 -2.73
N ASP A 130 -10.70 2.01 -2.63
CA ASP A 130 -11.63 2.54 -1.62
C ASP A 130 -12.15 3.93 -2.02
N SER A 131 -13.46 4.16 -1.98
CA SER A 131 -14.06 5.46 -2.34
C SER A 131 -13.65 6.60 -1.40
N ARG A 132 -13.17 6.29 -0.20
CA ARG A 132 -12.70 7.29 0.77
C ARG A 132 -11.39 7.97 0.32
N PHE A 133 -10.64 7.36 -0.60
CA PHE A 133 -9.43 7.98 -1.18
C PHE A 133 -9.72 9.20 -2.03
N ASP A 134 -10.93 9.34 -2.58
CA ASP A 134 -11.29 10.48 -3.42
C ASP A 134 -11.53 11.77 -2.61
N ASN A 135 -11.82 11.65 -1.31
CA ASN A 135 -12.20 12.75 -0.44
C ASN A 135 -11.16 13.02 0.66
N SER A 136 -11.51 12.68 1.91
CA SER A 136 -10.81 13.08 3.14
C SER A 136 -9.36 12.57 3.23
N TRP A 137 -8.99 11.60 2.40
CA TRP A 137 -7.69 10.94 2.46
C TRP A 137 -6.61 11.64 1.66
N ARG A 138 -6.95 12.36 0.58
CA ARG A 138 -5.96 13.12 -0.21
C ARG A 138 -5.15 14.05 0.71
N ASN A 139 -5.81 14.81 1.57
CA ASN A 139 -5.14 15.74 2.50
C ASN A 139 -4.20 15.07 3.52
N ILE A 140 -4.34 13.76 3.73
CA ILE A 140 -3.54 13.00 4.68
C ILE A 140 -2.32 12.38 3.99
N LEU A 141 -2.42 12.06 2.70
CA LEU A 141 -1.34 11.41 1.94
C LEU A 141 -0.11 12.32 1.76
N PRO A 142 1.07 11.75 1.53
CA PRO A 142 2.25 12.55 1.18
C PRO A 142 2.01 13.37 -0.09
N ARG A 143 2.62 14.56 -0.17
CA ARG A 143 2.48 15.46 -1.31
C ARG A 143 2.80 14.79 -2.65
N TRP A 144 3.90 14.04 -2.70
CA TRP A 144 4.33 13.33 -3.92
C TRP A 144 3.27 12.34 -4.43
N MET A 145 2.51 11.71 -3.52
CA MET A 145 1.46 10.77 -3.89
C MET A 145 0.24 11.54 -4.39
N ASN A 146 -0.15 12.61 -3.70
CA ASN A 146 -1.28 13.45 -4.10
C ASN A 146 -1.14 14.06 -5.49
N GLU A 147 0.07 14.45 -5.88
CA GLU A 147 0.37 15.00 -7.20
C GLU A 147 0.23 13.96 -8.32
N LEU A 148 0.19 12.66 -7.99
CA LEU A 148 0.16 11.54 -8.94
C LEU A 148 -1.12 10.69 -8.84
N ILE A 149 -2.05 11.00 -7.93
CA ILE A 149 -3.30 10.22 -7.78
C ILE A 149 -4.27 10.56 -8.90
N GLU A 150 -4.59 9.53 -9.67
CA GLU A 150 -5.70 9.49 -10.62
C GLU A 150 -6.85 8.66 -10.02
N THR A 151 -8.10 9.09 -10.23
CA THR A 151 -9.29 8.39 -9.76
C THR A 151 -10.16 7.95 -10.92
N GLU A 152 -10.47 6.66 -10.95
CA GLU A 152 -11.37 6.06 -11.95
C GLU A 152 -12.36 5.14 -11.23
N THR A 153 -13.64 5.29 -11.56
CA THR A 153 -14.75 4.51 -11.01
C THR A 153 -15.16 3.37 -11.93
N ASN A 154 -14.84 3.48 -13.22
CA ASN A 154 -15.11 2.45 -14.22
C ASN A 154 -13.94 1.48 -14.32
N ILE A 155 -14.19 0.24 -13.88
CA ILE A 155 -13.17 -0.82 -13.90
C ILE A 155 -12.58 -1.08 -15.29
N ARG A 156 -13.33 -0.91 -16.38
CA ARG A 156 -12.83 -1.18 -17.74
C ARG A 156 -11.85 -0.10 -18.19
N ASN A 157 -12.13 1.15 -17.87
CA ASN A 157 -11.22 2.25 -18.16
C ASN A 157 -9.94 2.12 -17.33
N PHE A 158 -10.09 1.88 -16.03
CA PHE A 158 -8.97 1.64 -15.12
C PHE A 158 -8.02 0.55 -15.64
N VAL A 159 -8.56 -0.59 -16.10
CA VAL A 159 -7.74 -1.67 -16.67
C VAL A 159 -6.98 -1.21 -17.92
N LYS A 160 -7.62 -0.43 -18.81
CA LYS A 160 -6.96 0.10 -20.02
C LYS A 160 -5.86 1.10 -19.70
N GLU A 161 -6.10 2.00 -18.75
CA GLU A 161 -5.13 2.99 -18.29
C GLU A 161 -3.92 2.30 -17.64
N LEU A 162 -4.18 1.31 -16.79
CA LEU A 162 -3.13 0.52 -16.15
C LEU A 162 -2.29 -0.26 -17.18
N GLN A 163 -2.92 -0.87 -18.19
CA GLN A 163 -2.21 -1.55 -19.28
C GLN A 163 -1.30 -0.57 -20.04
N THR A 164 -1.84 0.58 -20.41
CA THR A 164 -1.10 1.64 -21.12
C THR A 164 0.09 2.14 -20.29
N PHE A 165 -0.11 2.34 -18.99
CA PHE A 165 0.94 2.74 -18.05
C PHE A 165 2.07 1.70 -18.00
N ILE A 166 1.73 0.42 -17.82
CA ILE A 166 2.71 -0.68 -17.75
C ILE A 166 3.52 -0.78 -19.05
N GLU A 167 2.86 -0.74 -20.21
CA GLU A 167 3.51 -0.83 -21.52
C GLU A 167 4.50 0.32 -21.76
N LYS A 168 4.08 1.55 -21.43
CA LYS A 168 4.92 2.75 -21.53
C LYS A 168 6.18 2.63 -20.69
N HIS A 169 6.06 2.19 -19.44
CA HIS A 169 7.17 2.13 -18.51
C HIS A 169 8.10 0.91 -18.71
N ASN A 170 7.56 -0.21 -19.20
CA ASN A 170 8.39 -1.34 -19.64
C ASN A 170 9.30 -0.95 -20.81
N SER A 171 8.75 -0.23 -21.80
CA SER A 171 9.50 0.21 -22.99
C SER A 171 10.66 1.18 -22.66
N GLN A 172 10.53 1.96 -21.59
CA GLN A 172 11.57 2.86 -21.10
C GLN A 172 12.67 2.14 -20.31
N THR A 173 12.30 1.10 -19.56
CA THR A 173 13.22 0.31 -18.74
C THR A 173 14.19 -0.51 -19.59
N SER A 174 13.74 -1.02 -20.74
CA SER A 174 14.59 -1.76 -21.68
C SER A 174 15.62 -0.89 -22.41
N ARG A 175 15.42 0.43 -22.50
CA ARG A 175 16.35 1.36 -23.19
C ARG A 175 17.46 1.91 -22.29
N SER A 176 17.32 1.82 -20.97
CA SER A 176 18.32 2.28 -20.00
C SER A 176 19.25 1.17 -19.52
N THR A 177 19.01 -0.08 -19.96
CA THR A 177 19.83 -1.26 -19.66
C THR A 177 20.71 -1.72 -20.83
N GLU A 178 20.64 -1.02 -21.96
CA GLU A 178 21.59 -1.08 -23.10
C GLU A 178 22.56 0.10 -23.05
#